data_AF-J9Z437-F1
#
_entry.id   AF-J9Z437-F1
#
_cell.length_a   1.000
_cell.length_b   1.000
_cell.length_c   1.000
_cell.angle_alpha   90.00
_cell.angle_beta   90.00
_cell.angle_gamma   90.00
#
_symmetry.space_group_name_H-M   'P 1'
#
loop_
_entity.id
_entity.type
_entity.pdbx_description
1 polymer ?
#
loop_
_entity_poly.entity_id
_entity_poly.type
_entity_poly.pdbx_seq_one_letter_code
_entity_poly.pdbx_strand_id
1 'polypeptide(L)'
;AHGAHAPSSFWCYVESIILFILLPLVIVNFHINFLIMIILTVISLGVISVYAPAATKKKPIPVRLIKRKKYYAIIVSLTLFIITLIIKEPFAQFIQLGIIIEAITLLPIFFIKEDLK
;
A
#
# COMPACT_ATOMS: atom_id res chain seq x y z
N ALA A 1 -7.59 1.67 12.33
CA ALA A 1 -6.54 2.07 11.36
C ALA A 1 -5.96 3.41 11.78
N HIS A 2 -4.66 3.62 11.63
CA HIS A 2 -3.93 4.82 12.06
C HIS A 2 -3.11 5.31 10.85
N GLY A 3 -3.54 6.38 10.18
CA GLY A 3 -2.92 6.86 8.92
C GLY A 3 -3.65 8.06 8.33
N ALA A 4 -3.47 8.32 7.03
CA ALA A 4 -4.28 9.30 6.30
C ALA A 4 -5.76 8.87 6.38
N HIS A 5 -6.62 9.78 6.83
CA HIS A 5 -8.05 9.52 6.97
C HIS A 5 -8.80 10.32 5.92
N ALA A 6 -9.73 9.65 5.23
CA ALA A 6 -10.69 10.32 4.38
C ALA A 6 -11.44 11.42 5.18
N PRO A 7 -11.79 12.55 4.56
CA PRO A 7 -12.38 13.70 5.24
C PRO A 7 -13.75 13.39 5.87
N SER A 8 -14.43 12.33 5.43
CA SER A 8 -15.69 11.85 6.02
C SER A 8 -15.80 10.34 5.99
N SER A 9 -16.66 9.78 6.85
CA SER A 9 -16.97 8.34 6.87
C SER A 9 -17.53 7.85 5.54
N PHE A 10 -18.30 8.70 4.82
CA PHE A 10 -18.83 8.36 3.50
C PHE A 10 -17.72 8.08 2.49
N TRP A 11 -16.71 8.95 2.43
CA TRP A 11 -15.56 8.75 1.52
C TRP A 11 -14.76 7.49 1.86
N CYS A 12 -14.66 7.14 3.16
CA CYS A 12 -14.03 5.89 3.60
C CYS A 12 -14.77 4.65 3.09
N TYR A 13 -16.11 4.67 3.08
CA TYR A 13 -16.90 3.58 2.49
C TYR A 13 -16.67 3.44 0.99
N VAL A 14 -16.69 4.56 0.26
CA VAL A 14 -16.46 4.57 -1.18
C VAL A 14 -15.07 4.02 -1.52
N GLU A 15 -14.03 4.49 -0.82
CA GLU A 15 -12.66 3.99 -0.98
C GLU A 15 -12.56 2.50 -0.68
N SER A 16 -13.16 2.03 0.41
CA SER A 16 -13.13 0.61 0.80
C SER A 16 -13.79 -0.28 -0.26
N ILE A 17 -14.93 0.15 -0.82
CA ILE A 17 -15.61 -0.58 -1.90
C ILE A 17 -14.72 -0.64 -3.15
N ILE A 18 -14.08 0.48 -3.52
CA ILE A 18 -13.19 0.52 -4.68
C ILE A 18 -11.98 -0.40 -4.49
N LEU A 19 -11.29 -0.29 -3.36
CA LEU A 19 -10.04 -1.02 -3.09
C LEU A 19 -10.25 -2.52 -2.85
N PHE A 20 -11.34 -2.91 -2.17
CA PHE A 20 -11.53 -4.30 -1.74
C PHE A 20 -12.57 -5.08 -2.54
N ILE A 21 -13.36 -4.43 -3.40
CA ILE A 21 -14.35 -5.10 -4.25
C ILE A 21 -14.02 -4.87 -5.72
N LEU A 22 -14.00 -3.62 -6.17
CA LEU A 22 -13.86 -3.34 -7.61
C LEU A 22 -12.49 -3.73 -8.16
N LEU A 23 -11.40 -3.34 -7.50
CA LEU A 23 -10.04 -3.65 -7.95
C LEU A 23 -9.75 -5.17 -8.02
N PRO A 24 -10.08 -5.99 -7.00
CA PRO A 24 -9.95 -7.44 -7.10
C PRO A 24 -10.78 -8.04 -8.24
N LEU A 25 -12.02 -7.56 -8.47
CA LEU A 25 -12.85 -8.02 -9.58
C LEU A 25 -12.21 -7.71 -10.94
N VAL A 26 -11.55 -6.55 -11.09
CA VAL A 26 -10.82 -6.22 -12.31
C VAL A 26 -9.70 -7.24 -12.57
N ILE A 27 -8.92 -7.60 -11.56
CA ILE A 27 -7.83 -8.58 -11.71
C ILE A 27 -8.37 -9.93 -12.20
N VAL A 28 -9.45 -10.42 -11.60
CA VAL A 28 -10.02 -11.74 -11.94
C VAL A 28 -10.66 -11.75 -13.33
N ASN A 29 -11.36 -10.68 -13.73
CA ASN A 29 -12.12 -10.67 -14.98
C ASN A 29 -11.29 -10.25 -16.20
N PHE A 30 -10.26 -9.42 -16.03
CA PHE A 30 -9.47 -8.90 -17.15
C PHE A 30 -8.15 -9.65 -17.37
N HIS A 31 -7.85 -10.69 -16.57
CA HIS A 31 -6.65 -11.51 -16.70
C HIS A 31 -5.36 -10.68 -16.90
N ILE A 32 -5.11 -9.75 -15.96
CA ILE A 32 -3.94 -8.87 -16.02
C ILE A 32 -2.67 -9.73 -16.07
N ASN A 33 -1.73 -9.39 -16.95
CA ASN A 33 -0.49 -10.14 -17.09
C ASN A 33 0.32 -10.11 -15.78
N PHE A 34 0.68 -11.27 -15.26
CA PHE A 34 1.44 -11.43 -14.03
C PHE A 34 2.79 -10.71 -14.04
N LEU A 35 3.47 -10.65 -15.19
CA LEU A 35 4.74 -9.96 -15.33
C LEU A 35 4.58 -8.44 -15.13
N ILE A 36 3.46 -7.87 -15.59
CA ILE A 36 3.13 -6.45 -15.33
C ILE A 36 2.94 -6.23 -13.83
N MET A 37 2.22 -7.13 -13.16
CA MET A 37 2.00 -7.04 -11.71
C MET A 37 3.32 -7.16 -10.93
N ILE A 38 4.25 -8.02 -11.34
CA ILE A 38 5.60 -8.09 -10.76
C ILE A 38 6.32 -6.75 -10.89
N ILE A 39 6.37 -6.17 -12.10
CA ILE A 39 7.05 -4.89 -12.35
C ILE A 39 6.47 -3.79 -11.45
N LEU A 40 5.14 -3.68 -11.39
CA LEU A 40 4.47 -2.70 -10.53
C LEU A 40 4.76 -2.94 -9.04
N THR A 41 4.83 -4.20 -8.61
CA THR A 41 5.17 -4.54 -7.22
C THR A 41 6.61 -4.18 -6.88
N VAL A 42 7.57 -4.39 -7.80
CA VAL A 42 8.97 -3.99 -7.60
C VAL A 42 9.10 -2.48 -7.47
N ILE A 43 8.40 -1.70 -8.32
CA ILE A 43 8.34 -0.24 -8.19
C ILE A 43 7.75 0.15 -6.83
N SER A 44 6.69 -0.54 -6.41
CA SER A 44 6.00 -0.30 -5.12
C SER A 44 6.91 -0.55 -3.92
N LEU A 45 7.77 -1.58 -3.95
CA LEU A 45 8.79 -1.82 -2.91
C LEU A 45 9.80 -0.66 -2.83
N GLY A 46 10.16 -0.06 -3.97
CA GLY A 46 10.98 1.15 -4.02
C GLY A 46 10.29 2.33 -3.33
N VAL A 47 9.01 2.56 -3.65
CA VAL A 47 8.19 3.61 -3.02
C VAL A 47 8.09 3.40 -1.50
N ILE A 48 7.78 2.18 -1.04
CA ILE A 48 7.73 1.84 0.39
C ILE A 48 9.07 2.14 1.07
N SER A 49 10.19 1.79 0.42
CA SER A 49 11.54 2.00 0.96
C SER A 49 11.91 3.49 1.09
N VAL A 50 11.37 4.35 0.23
CA VAL A 50 11.63 5.80 0.27
C VAL A 50 10.68 6.50 1.25
N TYR A 51 9.38 6.25 1.13
CA TYR A 51 8.33 7.04 1.78
C TYR A 51 7.82 6.48 3.11
N ALA A 52 8.13 5.22 3.46
CA ALA A 52 7.78 4.70 4.78
C ALA A 52 8.78 5.16 5.88
N PRO A 53 8.32 5.35 7.13
CA PRO A 53 6.94 5.30 7.58
C PRO A 53 6.25 6.66 7.42
N ALA A 54 4.98 6.63 7.00
CA ALA A 54 4.12 7.79 6.93
C ALA A 54 3.71 8.27 8.34
N ALA A 55 4.26 9.38 8.81
CA ALA A 55 3.79 10.06 10.01
C ALA A 55 2.74 11.12 9.64
N THR A 56 1.72 11.30 10.47
CA THR A 56 0.73 12.39 10.32
C THR A 56 0.85 13.35 11.49
N LYS A 57 0.48 14.64 11.36
CA LYS A 57 0.53 15.56 12.53
C LYS A 57 -0.40 15.16 13.65
N LYS A 58 -1.57 14.62 13.30
CA LYS A 58 -2.56 14.16 14.28
C LYS A 58 -2.00 13.04 15.16
N LYS A 59 -1.08 12.23 14.63
CA LYS A 59 -0.42 11.13 15.36
C LYS A 59 1.05 11.01 14.93
N PRO A 60 1.94 11.82 15.51
CA PRO A 60 3.36 11.78 15.19
C PRO A 60 3.97 10.45 15.64
N ILE A 61 4.94 9.96 14.88
CA ILE A 61 5.68 8.75 15.23
C ILE A 61 6.87 9.16 16.10
N PRO A 62 7.04 8.60 17.31
CA PRO A 62 8.21 8.87 18.14
C PRO A 62 9.51 8.57 17.38
N VAL A 63 10.49 9.47 17.44
CA VAL A 63 11.74 9.38 16.65
C VAL A 63 12.43 8.02 16.77
N ARG A 64 12.47 7.46 17.99
CA ARG A 64 13.03 6.12 18.26
C ARG A 64 12.36 4.97 17.49
N LEU A 65 11.10 5.15 17.07
CA LEU A 65 10.31 4.12 16.39
C LEU A 65 10.32 4.26 14.87
N ILE A 66 10.77 5.40 14.32
CA ILE A 66 10.70 5.68 12.87
C ILE A 66 11.50 4.62 12.10
N LYS A 67 12.77 4.41 12.45
CA LYS A 67 13.62 3.41 11.80
C LYS A 67 13.03 2.00 11.92
N ARG A 68 12.56 1.63 13.11
CA ARG A 68 11.96 0.31 13.35
C ARG A 68 10.74 0.07 12.47
N LYS A 69 9.84 1.06 12.36
CA LYS A 69 8.65 0.97 11.51
C LYS A 69 9.01 0.93 10.02
N LYS A 70 10.04 1.67 9.59
CA LYS A 70 10.57 1.62 8.22
C LYS A 70 11.02 0.20 7.86
N TYR A 71 11.91 -0.37 8.66
CA TYR A 71 12.43 -1.72 8.41
C TYR A 71 11.31 -2.76 8.45
N TYR A 72 10.35 -2.62 9.37
CA TYR A 72 9.22 -3.53 9.42
C TYR A 72 8.37 -3.50 8.14
N ALA A 73 8.03 -2.32 7.63
CA ALA A 73 7.27 -2.19 6.38
C ALA A 73 8.03 -2.82 5.19
N ILE A 74 9.34 -2.55 5.07
CA ILE A 74 10.17 -3.12 4.00
C ILE A 74 10.27 -4.64 4.12
N ILE A 75 10.53 -5.18 5.32
CA ILE A 75 10.69 -6.63 5.53
C ILE A 75 9.37 -7.35 5.25
N VAL A 76 8.24 -6.83 5.73
CA VAL A 76 6.94 -7.45 5.52
C VAL A 76 6.55 -7.42 4.05
N SER A 77 6.66 -6.27 3.38
CA SER A 77 6.33 -6.14 1.95
C SER A 77 7.23 -7.02 1.07
N LEU A 78 8.53 -7.10 1.37
CA LEU A 78 9.47 -7.98 0.66
C LEU A 78 9.13 -9.46 0.89
N THR A 79 8.79 -9.84 2.12
CA THR A 79 8.38 -11.23 2.45
C THR A 79 7.12 -11.61 1.69
N LEU A 80 6.11 -10.73 1.67
CA LEU A 80 4.88 -10.94 0.91
C LEU A 80 5.15 -11.06 -0.59
N PHE A 81 6.04 -10.23 -1.14
CA PHE A 81 6.45 -10.33 -2.54
C PHE A 81 7.09 -11.69 -2.86
N ILE A 82 8.02 -12.18 -2.02
CA ILE A 82 8.64 -13.50 -2.20
C ILE A 82 7.58 -14.61 -2.18
N ILE A 83 6.62 -14.53 -1.26
CA ILE A 83 5.49 -15.48 -1.18
C ILE A 83 4.71 -15.51 -2.52
N THR A 84 4.53 -14.37 -3.19
CA THR A 84 3.80 -14.31 -4.46
C THR A 84 4.46 -15.07 -5.60
N LEU A 85 5.78 -15.35 -5.52
CA LEU A 85 6.50 -16.11 -6.54
C LEU A 85 6.22 -17.63 -6.46
N ILE A 86 5.64 -18.10 -5.35
CA ILE A 86 5.36 -19.52 -5.09
C ILE A 86 3.86 -19.81 -5.18
N ILE A 87 3.03 -18.83 -4.83
CA ILE A 87 1.57 -18.95 -4.86
C ILE A 87 1.03 -18.83 -6.29
N LYS A 88 -0.05 -19.54 -6.60
CA LYS A 88 -0.72 -19.48 -7.90
C LYS A 88 -1.67 -18.28 -8.02
N GLU A 89 -1.88 -17.83 -9.25
CA GLU A 89 -2.92 -16.84 -9.58
C GLU A 89 -4.33 -17.38 -9.26
N PRO A 90 -5.28 -16.51 -8.86
CA PRO A 90 -5.15 -15.05 -8.73
C PRO A 90 -4.63 -14.58 -7.37
N PHE A 91 -4.41 -15.48 -6.41
CA PHE A 91 -4.02 -15.11 -5.04
C PHE A 91 -2.69 -14.37 -4.98
N ALA A 92 -1.71 -14.76 -5.81
CA ALA A 92 -0.45 -14.02 -5.95
C ALA A 92 -0.68 -12.56 -6.39
N GLN A 93 -1.59 -12.33 -7.33
CA GLN A 93 -1.92 -10.98 -7.83
C GLN A 93 -2.67 -10.15 -6.80
N PHE A 94 -3.48 -10.75 -5.92
CA PHE A 94 -4.11 -10.03 -4.82
C PHE A 94 -3.11 -9.57 -3.77
N ILE A 95 -2.11 -10.39 -3.45
CA ILE A 95 -1.03 -9.98 -2.54
C ILE A 95 -0.23 -8.84 -3.17
N GLN A 96 0.12 -8.95 -4.46
CA GLN A 96 0.78 -7.88 -5.22
C GLN A 96 -0.05 -6.59 -5.23
N LEU A 97 -1.36 -6.69 -5.47
CA LEU A 97 -2.29 -5.56 -5.40
C LEU A 97 -2.26 -4.89 -4.02
N GLY A 98 -2.25 -5.66 -2.93
CA GLY A 98 -2.13 -5.11 -1.57
C GLY A 98 -0.86 -4.29 -1.37
N ILE A 99 0.29 -4.79 -1.84
CA ILE A 99 1.58 -4.08 -1.77
C ILE A 99 1.54 -2.80 -2.62
N ILE A 100 0.92 -2.85 -3.81
CA ILE A 100 0.76 -1.69 -4.70
C ILE A 100 -0.12 -0.63 -4.04
N ILE A 101 -1.25 -1.01 -3.44
CA ILE A 101 -2.13 -0.08 -2.72
C ILE A 101 -1.38 0.55 -1.55
N GLU A 102 -0.65 -0.25 -0.74
CA GLU A 102 0.18 0.28 0.36
C GLU A 102 1.14 1.35 -0.15
N ALA A 103 1.91 1.06 -1.20
CA ALA A 103 2.84 2.00 -1.80
C ALA A 103 2.16 3.28 -2.30
N ILE A 104 1.01 3.17 -2.98
CA ILE A 104 0.23 4.32 -3.45
C ILE A 104 -0.17 5.20 -2.26
N THR A 105 -0.66 4.61 -1.16
CA THR A 105 -1.08 5.38 0.02
C THR A 105 0.08 6.06 0.78
N LEU A 106 1.33 5.66 0.52
CA LEU A 106 2.52 6.33 1.04
C LEU A 106 2.98 7.52 0.18
N LEU A 107 2.39 7.74 -0.99
CA LEU A 107 2.79 8.85 -1.85
C LEU A 107 2.46 10.21 -1.23
N PRO A 108 3.28 11.25 -1.49
CA PRO A 108 3.11 12.57 -0.91
C PRO A 108 1.78 13.24 -1.25
N ILE A 109 1.10 12.83 -2.31
CA ILE A 109 -0.21 13.35 -2.70
C ILE A 109 -1.30 13.08 -1.64
N PHE A 110 -1.13 12.03 -0.82
CA PHE A 110 -2.08 11.67 0.24
C PHE A 110 -1.76 12.33 1.58
N PHE A 111 -0.57 12.94 1.72
CA PHE A 111 -0.27 13.82 2.84
C PHE A 111 -0.75 15.23 2.51
N ILE A 112 -1.97 15.54 2.96
CA ILE A 112 -2.56 16.87 2.79
C ILE A 112 -1.66 17.91 3.46
N LYS A 113 -1.49 19.05 2.78
CA LYS A 113 -0.66 20.22 3.12
C LYS A 113 -0.87 20.79 4.54
N GLU A 114 -1.92 20.35 5.23
CA GLU A 114 -2.16 20.59 6.66
C GLU A 114 -1.04 20.01 7.54
N ASP A 115 -0.32 18.99 7.07
CA ASP A 115 0.87 18.43 7.72
C ASP A 115 2.18 19.19 7.41
N LEU A 116 2.13 20.27 6.62
CA LEU A 116 3.30 21.08 6.23
C LEU A 116 3.36 22.48 6.88
N LYS A 117 2.30 22.95 7.56
CA LYS A 117 2.30 24.20 8.36
C LYS A 117 2.42 24.02 9.86
#